data_AF-A0A954TQM1-F1
#
_entry.id   AF-A0A954TQM1-F1
#
_cell.length_a   1.000
_cell.length_b   1.000
_cell.length_c   1.000
_cell.angle_alpha   90.00
_cell.angle_beta   90.00
_cell.angle_gamma   90.00
#
_symmetry.space_group_name_H-M   'P 1'
#
loop_
_entity.id
_entity.type
_entity.pdbx_description
1 polymer ?
#
loop_
_entity_poly.entity_id
_entity_poly.type
_entity_poly.pdbx_seq_one_letter_code
_entity_poly.pdbx_strand_id
1 'polypeptide(L)'
;MEIIDVISRVVHVATAITLVGGSVFMAFVLMPSAKQIDDEPHSQLASLVKSRWKRFVHGGILLFLLSGIYNYMRAIPKHQGDTLYHALLGTKMLLALVVFFIASALVGRSEKMEPIRKQKDKWIKVLILLAAIIVAISGFVKVRGVPVKADEASAVVLPGIELTARLFRASNKT
;
A
#
# COMPACT_ATOMS: atom_id res chain seq x y z
N MET A 1 10.66 21.15 3.59
CA MET A 1 10.55 19.68 3.74
C MET A 1 9.40 19.06 2.95
N GLU A 2 8.51 19.84 2.31
CA GLU A 2 7.28 19.30 1.66
C GLU A 2 7.49 18.53 0.35
N ILE A 3 8.46 18.92 -0.49
CA ILE A 3 8.57 18.35 -1.84
C ILE A 3 8.99 16.88 -1.85
N ILE A 4 9.86 16.48 -0.93
CA ILE A 4 10.35 15.09 -0.82
C ILE A 4 9.21 14.18 -0.32
N ASP A 5 8.40 14.66 0.62
CA ASP A 5 7.21 13.94 1.12
C ASP A 5 6.23 13.66 -0.04
N VAL A 6 5.95 14.66 -0.86
CA VAL A 6 5.08 14.53 -2.03
C VAL A 6 5.67 13.56 -3.05
N ILE A 7 6.94 13.73 -3.44
CA ILE A 7 7.61 12.87 -4.42
C ILE A 7 7.62 11.42 -3.93
N SER A 8 8.00 11.18 -2.67
CA SER A 8 8.05 9.84 -2.11
C SER A 8 6.68 9.16 -2.13
N ARG A 9 5.61 9.90 -1.80
CA ARG A 9 4.24 9.39 -1.85
C ARG A 9 3.81 9.08 -3.28
N VAL A 10 4.09 9.97 -4.23
CA VAL A 10 3.78 9.75 -5.66
C VAL A 10 4.52 8.53 -6.17
N VAL A 11 5.81 8.41 -5.89
CA VAL A 11 6.64 7.25 -6.27
C VAL A 11 6.08 5.97 -5.69
N HIS A 12 5.71 5.95 -4.41
CA HIS A 12 5.15 4.78 -3.76
C HIS A 12 3.86 4.30 -4.44
N VAL A 13 2.93 5.24 -4.66
CA VAL A 13 1.62 4.95 -5.28
C VAL A 13 1.78 4.56 -6.75
N ALA A 14 2.62 5.28 -7.51
CA ALA A 14 2.89 4.96 -8.91
C ALA A 14 3.50 3.56 -9.06
N THR A 15 4.44 3.20 -8.17
CA THR A 15 5.03 1.85 -8.15
C THR A 15 3.98 0.79 -7.89
N ALA A 16 3.07 1.03 -6.93
CA ALA A 16 1.94 0.15 -6.65
C ALA A 16 1.07 -0.06 -7.90
N ILE A 17 0.69 1.04 -8.56
CA ILE A 17 -0.16 1.04 -9.77
C ILE A 17 0.51 0.28 -10.89
N THR A 18 1.81 0.51 -11.16
CA THR A 18 2.53 -0.20 -12.23
C THR A 18 2.60 -1.70 -11.97
N LEU A 19 2.96 -2.13 -10.76
CA LEU A 19 3.12 -3.55 -10.44
C LEU A 19 1.78 -4.30 -10.39
N VAL A 20 0.79 -3.72 -9.71
CA VAL A 20 -0.54 -4.33 -9.58
C VAL A 20 -1.29 -4.26 -10.90
N GLY A 21 -1.28 -3.10 -11.58
CA GLY A 21 -1.90 -2.91 -12.89
C GLY A 21 -1.29 -3.82 -13.96
N GLY A 22 0.04 -3.96 -14.00
CA GLY A 22 0.69 -4.93 -14.88
C GLY A 22 0.29 -6.37 -14.57
N SER A 23 0.11 -6.72 -13.29
CA SER A 23 -0.37 -8.05 -12.89
C SER A 23 -1.83 -8.29 -13.31
N VAL A 24 -2.70 -7.29 -13.19
CA VAL A 24 -4.09 -7.32 -13.66
C VAL A 24 -4.13 -7.50 -15.18
N PHE A 25 -3.36 -6.70 -15.92
CA PHE A 25 -3.24 -6.85 -17.38
C PHE A 25 -2.76 -8.25 -17.75
N MET A 26 -1.74 -8.78 -17.06
CA MET A 26 -1.26 -10.14 -17.30
C MET A 26 -2.35 -11.19 -17.07
N ALA A 27 -3.06 -11.10 -15.95
CA ALA A 27 -4.05 -12.10 -15.54
C ALA A 27 -5.29 -12.13 -16.44
N PHE A 28 -5.77 -10.96 -16.86
CA PHE A 28 -7.09 -10.82 -17.50
C PHE A 28 -7.03 -10.51 -18.99
N VAL A 29 -5.89 -10.05 -19.50
CA VAL A 29 -5.74 -9.70 -20.92
C VAL A 29 -4.66 -10.55 -21.57
N LEU A 30 -3.41 -10.42 -21.13
CA LEU A 30 -2.30 -11.08 -21.81
C LEU A 30 -2.40 -12.61 -21.78
N MET A 31 -2.59 -13.20 -20.60
CA MET A 31 -2.57 -14.66 -20.46
C MET A 31 -3.77 -15.34 -21.15
N PRO A 32 -5.01 -14.82 -21.05
CA PRO A 32 -6.12 -15.35 -21.85
C PRO A 32 -5.89 -15.23 -23.35
N SER A 33 -5.42 -14.09 -23.86
CA SER A 33 -5.17 -13.91 -25.29
C SER A 33 -4.03 -14.80 -25.80
N ALA A 34 -3.00 -15.00 -24.98
CA ALA A 34 -1.86 -15.84 -25.33
C ALA A 34 -2.22 -17.32 -25.52
N LYS A 35 -3.34 -17.80 -24.94
CA LYS A 35 -3.84 -19.18 -25.13
C LYS A 35 -4.32 -19.48 -26.55
N GLN A 36 -4.51 -18.45 -27.38
CA GLN A 36 -4.96 -18.60 -28.78
C GLN A 36 -3.78 -18.70 -29.77
N ILE A 37 -2.54 -18.66 -29.27
CA ILE A 37 -1.32 -18.68 -30.07
C ILE A 37 -0.76 -20.11 -30.08
N ASP A 38 -0.22 -20.54 -31.22
CA ASP A 38 0.51 -21.81 -31.36
C ASP A 38 1.68 -21.93 -30.37
N ASP A 39 2.07 -23.16 -30.05
CA ASP A 39 2.99 -23.47 -28.93
C ASP A 39 4.36 -22.76 -29.03
N GLU A 40 4.98 -22.76 -30.21
CA GLU A 40 6.31 -22.16 -30.40
C GLU A 40 6.26 -20.63 -30.20
N PRO A 41 5.45 -19.84 -30.94
CA PRO A 41 5.34 -18.40 -30.70
C PRO A 41 4.84 -18.06 -29.28
N HIS A 42 3.97 -18.88 -28.70
CA HIS A 42 3.50 -18.71 -27.33
C HIS A 42 4.65 -18.82 -26.32
N SER A 43 5.53 -19.82 -26.46
CA SER A 43 6.69 -20.00 -25.59
C SER A 43 7.70 -18.85 -25.71
N GLN A 44 7.94 -18.35 -26.92
CA GLN A 44 8.81 -17.21 -27.19
C GLN A 44 8.26 -15.94 -26.55
N LEU A 45 6.96 -15.64 -26.74
CA LEU A 45 6.29 -14.51 -26.12
C LEU A 45 6.39 -14.57 -24.59
N ALA A 46 6.11 -15.74 -24.00
CA ALA A 46 6.19 -15.92 -22.54
C ALA A 46 7.59 -15.64 -21.99
N SER A 47 8.64 -16.11 -22.67
CA SER A 47 10.04 -15.86 -22.30
C SER A 47 10.39 -14.36 -22.39
N LEU A 48 9.99 -13.71 -23.49
CA LEU A 48 10.21 -12.30 -23.76
C LEU A 48 9.49 -11.38 -22.78
N VAL A 49 8.25 -11.69 -22.41
CA VAL A 49 7.49 -10.95 -21.40
C VAL A 49 8.12 -11.15 -20.03
N LYS A 50 8.38 -12.40 -19.62
CA LYS A 50 8.94 -12.71 -18.30
C LYS A 50 10.30 -12.04 -18.08
N SER A 51 11.18 -12.06 -19.08
CA SER A 51 12.53 -11.49 -19.01
C SER A 51 12.54 -9.96 -18.83
N ARG A 52 11.54 -9.25 -19.38
CA ARG A 52 11.33 -7.81 -19.18
C ARG A 52 10.64 -7.55 -17.85
N TRP A 53 9.54 -8.25 -17.58
CA TRP A 53 8.71 -8.07 -16.39
C TRP A 53 9.48 -8.29 -15.10
N LYS A 54 10.41 -9.26 -15.04
CA LYS A 54 11.23 -9.46 -13.84
C LYS A 54 11.99 -8.21 -13.41
N ARG A 55 12.42 -7.35 -14.34
CA ARG A 55 13.14 -6.10 -14.00
C ARG A 55 12.21 -5.11 -13.31
N PHE A 56 11.00 -4.96 -13.83
CA PHE A 56 9.95 -4.16 -13.20
C PHE A 56 9.58 -4.70 -11.82
N VAL A 57 9.42 -6.02 -11.67
CA VAL A 57 9.09 -6.63 -10.37
C VAL A 57 10.16 -6.35 -9.33
N HIS A 58 11.43 -6.68 -9.59
CA HIS A 58 12.49 -6.50 -8.57
C HIS A 58 12.80 -5.02 -8.32
N GLY A 59 12.91 -4.21 -9.39
CA GLY A 59 13.14 -2.78 -9.26
C GLY A 59 11.97 -2.06 -8.57
N GLY A 60 10.74 -2.44 -8.91
CA GLY A 60 9.53 -1.93 -8.28
C GLY A 60 9.41 -2.34 -6.82
N ILE A 61 9.72 -3.59 -6.44
CA ILE A 61 9.73 -4.01 -5.03
C ILE A 61 10.72 -3.16 -4.23
N LEU A 62 11.94 -2.95 -4.74
CA LEU A 62 12.95 -2.12 -4.10
C LEU A 62 12.43 -0.68 -3.92
N LEU A 63 11.91 -0.07 -4.98
CA LEU A 63 11.39 1.29 -4.96
C LEU A 63 10.19 1.43 -4.01
N PHE A 64 9.31 0.43 -3.98
CA PHE A 64 8.14 0.38 -3.11
C PHE A 64 8.55 0.28 -1.64
N LEU A 65 9.54 -0.56 -1.30
CA LEU A 65 10.05 -0.71 0.05
C LEU A 65 10.70 0.59 0.54
N LEU A 66 11.61 1.17 -0.25
CA LEU A 66 12.31 2.41 0.12
C LEU A 66 11.35 3.57 0.33
N SER A 67 10.45 3.79 -0.63
CA SER A 67 9.42 4.83 -0.50
C SER A 67 8.43 4.51 0.62
N GLY A 68 8.06 3.25 0.83
CA GLY A 68 7.13 2.83 1.88
C GLY A 68 7.69 3.06 3.28
N ILE A 69 8.96 2.72 3.51
CA ILE A 69 9.67 2.99 4.76
C ILE A 69 9.74 4.48 5.03
N TYR A 70 10.10 5.29 4.02
CA TYR A 70 10.13 6.74 4.16
C TYR A 70 8.76 7.30 4.56
N ASN A 71 7.70 6.96 3.81
CA ASN A 71 6.34 7.41 4.10
C ASN A 71 5.86 6.97 5.49
N TYR A 72 6.25 5.77 5.92
CA TYR A 72 5.95 5.25 7.26
C TYR A 72 6.61 6.10 8.35
N MET A 73 7.92 6.34 8.26
CA MET A 73 8.64 7.14 9.25
C MET A 73 8.07 8.55 9.40
N ARG A 74 7.59 9.15 8.30
CA ARG A 74 6.94 10.46 8.31
C ARG A 74 5.54 10.44 8.93
N ALA A 75 4.85 9.30 8.90
CA ALA A 75 3.48 9.16 9.41
C ALA A 75 3.41 8.81 10.91
N ILE A 76 4.37 8.03 11.44
CA ILE A 76 4.36 7.54 12.84
C ILE A 76 4.12 8.66 13.88
N PRO A 77 4.81 9.83 13.84
CA PRO A 77 4.65 10.84 14.87
C PRO A 77 3.21 11.37 14.99
N LYS A 78 2.43 11.29 13.91
CA LYS A 78 1.04 11.77 13.87
C LYS A 78 0.04 10.77 14.43
N HIS A 79 0.42 9.51 14.61
CA HIS A 79 -0.46 8.42 15.04
C HIS A 79 -0.05 7.82 16.39
N GLN A 80 0.62 8.60 17.24
CA GLN A 80 1.01 8.17 18.58
C GLN A 80 -0.24 7.83 19.42
N GLY A 81 -0.29 6.59 19.93
CA GLY A 81 -1.44 6.08 20.70
C GLY A 81 -2.61 5.55 19.86
N ASP A 82 -2.50 5.52 18.53
CA ASP A 82 -3.56 5.05 17.64
C ASP A 82 -3.43 3.55 17.36
N THR A 83 -3.94 2.71 18.28
CA THR A 83 -3.79 1.24 18.20
C THR A 83 -4.32 0.67 16.89
N LEU A 84 -5.48 1.16 16.42
CA LEU A 84 -6.10 0.66 15.19
C LEU A 84 -5.26 1.03 13.95
N TYR A 85 -4.67 2.23 13.92
CA TYR A 85 -3.71 2.59 12.87
C TYR A 85 -2.58 1.58 12.78
N HIS A 86 -1.93 1.30 13.91
CA HIS A 86 -0.76 0.43 13.95
C HIS A 86 -1.11 -1.01 13.57
N ALA A 87 -2.26 -1.52 14.02
CA ALA A 87 -2.74 -2.84 13.64
C ALA A 87 -2.95 -2.93 12.12
N LEU A 88 -3.74 -2.03 11.54
CA LEU A 88 -4.06 -2.04 10.10
C LEU A 88 -2.81 -1.78 9.23
N LEU A 89 -1.95 -0.86 9.65
CA LEU A 89 -0.70 -0.55 8.98
C LEU A 89 0.25 -1.76 9.00
N GLY A 90 0.40 -2.41 10.15
CA GLY A 90 1.23 -3.61 10.29
C GLY A 90 0.70 -4.75 9.42
N THR A 91 -0.62 -5.00 9.44
CA THR A 91 -1.27 -6.01 8.60
C THR A 91 -0.98 -5.77 7.12
N LYS A 92 -1.17 -4.54 6.61
CA LYS A 92 -0.90 -4.31 5.18
C LYS A 92 0.58 -4.44 4.81
N MET A 93 1.51 -4.15 5.73
CA MET A 93 2.93 -4.37 5.49
C MET A 93 3.26 -5.85 5.38
N LEU A 94 2.71 -6.70 6.27
CA LEU A 94 2.87 -8.15 6.17
C LEU A 94 2.28 -8.70 4.88
N LEU A 95 1.07 -8.26 4.50
CA LEU A 95 0.46 -8.64 3.22
C LEU A 95 1.31 -8.19 2.03
N ALA A 96 1.92 -7.00 2.08
CA ALA A 96 2.81 -6.53 1.02
C ALA A 96 4.04 -7.42 0.85
N LEU A 97 4.64 -7.88 1.96
CA LEU A 97 5.75 -8.84 1.90
C LEU A 97 5.33 -10.16 1.24
N VAL A 98 4.13 -10.67 1.54
CA VAL A 98 3.57 -11.85 0.87
C VAL A 98 3.38 -11.60 -0.62
N VAL A 99 2.85 -10.44 -1.01
CA VAL A 99 2.70 -10.04 -2.41
C VAL A 99 4.05 -9.99 -3.13
N PHE A 100 5.08 -9.39 -2.52
CA PHE A 100 6.42 -9.32 -3.10
C PHE A 100 7.07 -10.69 -3.24
N PHE A 101 6.87 -11.57 -2.26
CA PHE A 101 7.31 -12.95 -2.35
C PHE A 101 6.66 -13.67 -3.53
N ILE A 102 5.32 -13.62 -3.66
CA ILE A 102 4.60 -14.26 -4.77
C ILE A 102 5.05 -13.67 -6.11
N ALA A 103 5.14 -12.34 -6.22
CA ALA A 103 5.60 -11.66 -7.44
C ALA A 103 6.99 -12.14 -7.85
N SER A 104 7.93 -12.20 -6.90
CA SER A 104 9.30 -12.66 -7.12
C SER A 104 9.36 -14.13 -7.50
N ALA A 105 8.55 -14.99 -6.85
CA ALA A 105 8.46 -16.41 -7.16
C ALA A 105 7.94 -16.68 -8.58
N LEU A 106 6.94 -15.90 -9.02
CA LEU A 106 6.36 -15.97 -10.37
C LEU A 106 7.38 -15.63 -11.47
N VAL A 107 8.22 -14.62 -11.25
CA VAL A 107 9.23 -14.19 -12.24
C VAL A 107 10.61 -14.84 -12.07
N GLY A 108 10.83 -15.52 -10.95
CA GLY A 108 12.11 -16.12 -10.59
C GLY A 108 12.50 -17.34 -11.43
N ARG A 109 13.72 -17.84 -11.15
CA ARG A 109 14.32 -19.02 -11.79
C ARG A 109 14.54 -20.21 -10.84
N SER A 110 14.37 -20.02 -9.53
CA SER A 110 14.62 -21.08 -8.54
C SER A 110 13.64 -22.24 -8.71
N GLU A 111 14.14 -23.47 -8.76
CA GLU A 111 13.37 -24.72 -8.85
C GLU A 111 12.41 -24.89 -7.67
N LYS A 112 12.81 -24.46 -6.46
CA LYS A 112 11.96 -24.47 -5.26
C LYS A 112 10.64 -23.70 -5.44
N MET A 113 10.61 -22.75 -6.37
CA MET A 113 9.44 -21.91 -6.68
C MET A 113 8.72 -22.34 -7.96
N GLU A 114 9.10 -23.47 -8.56
CA GLU A 114 8.44 -24.02 -9.75
C GLU A 114 6.95 -24.37 -9.53
N PRO A 115 6.51 -24.92 -8.37
CA PRO A 115 5.09 -25.20 -8.13
C PRO A 115 4.21 -23.96 -8.23
N ILE A 116 4.71 -22.80 -7.79
CA ILE A 116 4.02 -21.50 -7.92
C ILE A 116 3.90 -21.11 -9.39
N ARG A 117 4.96 -21.28 -10.19
CA ARG A 117 4.97 -20.93 -11.62
C ARG A 117 4.09 -21.86 -12.46
N LYS A 118 4.00 -23.14 -12.12
CA LYS A 118 3.08 -24.09 -12.76
C LYS A 118 1.61 -23.69 -12.55
N GLN A 119 1.30 -23.07 -11.41
CA GLN A 119 -0.03 -22.54 -11.10
C GLN A 119 -0.11 -21.00 -11.27
N LYS A 120 0.64 -20.43 -12.23
CA LYS A 120 0.74 -18.97 -12.42
C LYS A 120 -0.61 -18.26 -12.53
N ASP A 121 -1.60 -18.85 -13.22
CA ASP A 121 -2.96 -18.30 -13.38
C ASP A 121 -3.67 -18.10 -12.03
N LYS A 122 -3.45 -19.00 -11.08
CA LYS A 122 -3.99 -18.92 -9.72
C LYS A 122 -3.23 -17.89 -8.90
N TRP A 123 -1.90 -18.01 -8.85
CA TRP A 123 -1.06 -17.18 -7.98
C TRP A 123 -1.07 -15.71 -8.36
N ILE A 124 -1.19 -15.37 -9.66
CA ILE A 124 -1.34 -13.98 -10.07
C ILE A 124 -2.68 -13.38 -9.59
N LYS A 125 -3.77 -14.16 -9.58
CA LYS A 125 -5.07 -13.73 -9.05
C LYS A 125 -5.04 -13.57 -7.53
N VAL A 126 -4.37 -14.49 -6.82
CA VAL A 126 -4.13 -14.37 -5.37
C VAL A 126 -3.35 -13.09 -5.08
N LEU A 127 -2.29 -12.81 -5.83
CA LEU A 127 -1.51 -11.58 -5.70
C LEU A 127 -2.40 -10.33 -5.89
N ILE A 128 -3.23 -10.31 -6.93
CA ILE A 128 -4.14 -9.20 -7.21
C ILE A 128 -5.15 -9.00 -6.07
N LEU A 129 -5.72 -10.08 -5.53
CA LEU A 129 -6.64 -10.02 -4.41
C LEU A 129 -5.98 -9.44 -3.16
N LEU A 130 -4.78 -9.93 -2.81
CA LEU A 130 -4.01 -9.40 -1.67
C LEU A 130 -3.67 -7.92 -1.86
N ALA A 131 -3.28 -7.52 -3.07
CA ALA A 131 -3.03 -6.12 -3.41
C ALA A 131 -4.29 -5.25 -3.27
N ALA A 132 -5.45 -5.75 -3.68
CA ALA A 132 -6.72 -5.05 -3.52
C ALA A 132 -7.07 -4.84 -2.03
N ILE A 133 -6.84 -5.85 -1.18
CA ILE A 133 -7.01 -5.74 0.28
C ILE A 133 -6.07 -4.66 0.86
N ILE A 134 -4.80 -4.63 0.46
CA ILE A 134 -3.83 -3.60 0.89
C ILE A 134 -4.30 -2.19 0.50
N VAL A 135 -4.83 -2.03 -0.71
CA VAL A 135 -5.39 -0.76 -1.18
C VAL A 135 -6.63 -0.37 -0.37
N ALA A 136 -7.53 -1.32 -0.08
CA ALA A 136 -8.71 -1.07 0.75
C ALA A 136 -8.32 -0.61 2.17
N ILE A 137 -7.36 -1.27 2.82
CA ILE A 137 -6.82 -0.85 4.11
C ILE A 137 -6.22 0.57 4.01
N SER A 138 -5.44 0.84 2.97
CA SER A 138 -4.81 2.15 2.76
C SER A 138 -5.84 3.26 2.54
N GLY A 139 -6.93 2.96 1.81
CA GLY A 139 -8.06 3.86 1.60
C GLY A 139 -8.78 4.14 2.92
N PHE A 140 -9.14 3.11 3.67
CA PHE A 140 -9.79 3.23 4.96
C PHE A 140 -8.98 4.07 5.96
N VAL A 141 -7.69 3.76 6.13
CA VAL A 141 -6.80 4.51 7.03
C VAL A 141 -6.65 5.97 6.60
N LYS A 142 -6.68 6.25 5.30
CA LYS A 142 -6.63 7.63 4.78
C LYS A 142 -7.93 8.40 5.06
N VAL A 143 -9.08 7.76 4.88
CA VAL A 143 -10.40 8.40 5.06
C VAL A 143 -10.70 8.65 6.54
N ARG A 144 -10.36 7.71 7.45
CA ARG A 144 -10.62 7.88 8.89
C ARG A 144 -9.82 9.02 9.53
N GLY A 145 -8.66 9.39 8.96
CA GLY A 145 -7.81 10.46 9.49
C GLY A 145 -7.00 10.11 10.75
N VAL A 146 -6.52 11.15 11.43
CA VAL A 146 -5.83 11.08 12.73
C VAL A 146 -6.87 11.35 13.82
N PRO A 147 -7.04 10.48 14.82
CA PRO A 147 -7.95 10.75 15.93
C PRO A 147 -7.46 11.97 16.74
N VAL A 148 -8.39 12.88 17.06
CA VAL A 148 -8.11 14.04 17.93
C VAL A 148 -7.89 13.52 19.35
N LYS A 149 -6.83 13.98 20.02
CA LYS A 149 -6.58 13.62 21.42
C LYS A 149 -7.69 14.17 22.31
N ALA A 150 -8.13 13.39 23.31
CA ALA A 150 -9.22 13.78 24.22
C ALA A 150 -8.99 15.14 24.92
N ASP A 151 -7.73 15.48 25.20
CA ASP A 151 -7.35 16.75 25.83
C ASP A 151 -7.54 17.96 24.89
N GLU A 152 -7.35 17.78 23.59
CA GLU A 152 -7.56 18.83 22.58
C GLU A 152 -9.05 19.01 22.26
N ALA A 153 -9.83 17.92 22.28
CA ALA A 153 -11.28 17.97 22.13
C ALA A 153 -11.96 18.79 23.25
N SER A 154 -11.38 18.75 24.45
CA SER A 154 -11.83 19.52 25.62
C SER A 154 -11.57 21.02 25.48
N ALA A 155 -10.44 21.39 24.86
CA ALA A 155 -10.06 22.79 24.62
C ALA A 155 -10.88 23.44 23.49
N VAL A 156 -11.27 22.68 22.46
CA VAL A 156 -12.05 23.18 21.32
C VAL A 156 -13.51 23.51 21.70
N VAL A 157 -14.05 22.85 22.73
CA VAL A 157 -15.46 23.05 23.18
C VAL A 157 -15.61 24.23 24.15
N LEU A 158 -14.54 24.71 24.80
CA LEU A 158 -14.61 25.67 25.89
C LEU A 158 -14.22 27.15 25.62
N PRO A 159 -14.14 27.71 24.39
CA PRO A 159 -13.84 29.15 24.27
C PRO A 159 -14.92 30.04 24.90
N GLY A 160 -16.20 29.61 24.86
CA GLY A 160 -17.34 30.42 25.35
C GLY A 160 -17.66 30.25 26.85
N ILE A 161 -17.39 29.07 27.41
CA ILE A 161 -17.73 28.75 28.82
C ILE A 161 -16.66 29.30 29.77
N GLU A 162 -15.38 29.29 29.40
CA GLU A 162 -14.33 29.92 30.22
C GLU A 162 -14.49 31.44 30.32
N LEU A 163 -14.92 32.11 29.23
CA LEU A 163 -15.13 33.57 29.25
C LEU A 163 -16.31 33.96 30.15
N THR A 164 -17.43 33.21 30.08
CA THR A 164 -18.59 33.43 30.96
C THR A 164 -18.27 33.12 32.41
N ALA A 165 -17.51 32.06 32.70
CA ALA A 165 -17.05 31.74 34.06
C ALA A 165 -16.09 32.81 34.63
N ARG A 166 -15.21 33.38 33.80
CA ARG A 166 -14.31 34.48 34.19
C ARG A 166 -15.07 35.78 34.44
N LEU A 167 -16.04 36.13 33.59
CA LEU A 167 -16.88 37.32 33.77
C LEU A 167 -17.77 37.22 35.01
N PHE A 168 -18.36 36.05 35.28
CA PHE A 168 -19.14 35.83 36.50
C PHE A 168 -18.29 35.94 37.77
N ARG A 169 -17.07 35.39 37.76
CA ARG A 169 -16.14 35.50 38.89
C ARG A 169 -15.61 36.94 39.10
N ALA A 170 -15.50 37.73 38.04
CA ALA A 170 -15.13 39.14 38.12
C ALA A 170 -16.27 40.02 38.66
N SER A 171 -17.53 39.70 38.32
CA SER A 171 -18.72 40.43 38.79
C SER A 171 -19.04 40.21 40.26
N ASN A 172 -18.58 39.12 40.87
CA ASN A 172 -18.91 38.74 42.25
C ASN A 172 -17.84 39.18 43.28
N LYS A 173 -16.90 40.04 42.86
CA LYS A 173 -15.82 40.60 43.69
C LYS A 173 -15.99 42.09 44.02
N THR A 174 -17.14 42.67 43.70
CA THR A 174 -17.56 44.03 44.08
C THR A 174 -18.75 43.92 45.01
#